data_AF-A0A9D2TW86-F1
#
_entry.id   AF-A0A9D2TW86-F1
#
_cell.length_a   1.000
_cell.length_b   1.000
_cell.length_c   1.000
_cell.angle_alpha   90.00
_cell.angle_beta   90.00
_cell.angle_gamma   90.00
#
_symmetry.space_group_name_H-M   'P 1'
#
loop_
_entity.id
_entity.type
_entity.pdbx_description
1 polymer ?
#
loop_
_entity_poly.entity_id
_entity_poly.type
_entity_poly.pdbx_seq_one_letter_code
_entity_poly.pdbx_strand_id
1 'polypeptide(L)'
;MILVIDNYDSFTYNLVQYLGTIRPDIQVVRNDQVTLEEIEKWDPSHILLSPGPGYPDEAGICIDVVRKFQGKIPILGICLGHQAICQAYGAVIAPAKELMHGKKSLVTLSSDSSLFAGLGSTIEAARYHSLAVKRDTLPDCLKITAQTEDGQVMAVEHKEYPVYGLQFHPESVLTPKGIKILENFIKIERKERKVMIKEAIHTLMEGKDLSYEMAKGVMEEMMDGTATQAQMGAFLAALRMQGETIEEITAFAQVMRDKGIKIQPQREVIDIVGTGGDEAGTFNISTTSAFVVAAGGIPVAKHGNRSVSSKSGAADVLEKLGANVSLDPEQNETILNRTGMCFLFAPVYHSSMKYAAPVRQQMGVRTVFNILGPLSNPAAATMQLLGVYDKKLVEPLAKVLGNLGVTRGVAVCGADGLDEITLTGETLVCEIRFGEVKSYTISPEQFGMKRCGLSCLVGGDPQENARITRDILEGRERGPKRDVVLLNAGMSLYLGIDGITLEEGVKMAGELIDSGKAAAKLEEFIKATKEYEV
;
A
#
# COMPACT_ATOMS: atom_id res chain seq x y z
N MET A 1 -22.90 -14.51 18.01
CA MET A 1 -22.20 -15.74 18.43
C MET A 1 -20.78 -15.44 18.92
N ILE A 2 -20.32 -16.11 19.98
CA ILE A 2 -18.93 -16.19 20.45
C ILE A 2 -18.33 -17.48 19.88
N LEU A 3 -17.18 -17.40 19.22
CA LEU A 3 -16.48 -18.57 18.73
C LEU A 3 -15.44 -19.03 19.75
N VAL A 4 -15.50 -20.29 20.16
CA VAL A 4 -14.47 -20.93 20.99
C VAL A 4 -13.73 -21.96 20.13
N ILE A 5 -12.43 -21.77 19.98
CA ILE A 5 -11.53 -22.71 19.31
C ILE A 5 -10.94 -23.62 20.39
N ASP A 6 -11.36 -24.88 20.37
CA ASP A 6 -10.99 -25.91 21.33
C ASP A 6 -9.71 -26.63 20.89
N ASN A 7 -8.63 -26.44 21.66
CA ASN A 7 -7.34 -27.10 21.49
C ASN A 7 -7.26 -28.45 22.24
N TYR A 8 -8.36 -29.18 22.35
CA TYR A 8 -8.42 -30.52 22.97
C TYR A 8 -8.13 -30.54 24.48
N ASP A 9 -8.60 -29.51 25.19
CA ASP A 9 -8.43 -29.40 26.64
C ASP A 9 -9.70 -29.71 27.42
N SER A 10 -9.54 -30.38 28.57
CA SER A 10 -10.64 -30.66 29.51
C SER A 10 -11.28 -29.40 30.10
N PHE A 11 -10.56 -28.29 30.20
CA PHE A 11 -11.04 -27.01 30.73
C PHE A 11 -11.84 -26.18 29.71
N THR A 12 -11.79 -26.51 28.41
CA THR A 12 -12.53 -25.78 27.37
C THR A 12 -14.01 -25.68 27.70
N TYR A 13 -14.64 -26.76 28.17
CA TYR A 13 -16.07 -26.75 28.47
C TYR A 13 -16.42 -26.01 29.77
N ASN A 14 -15.47 -25.84 30.69
CA ASN A 14 -15.67 -24.96 31.84
C ASN A 14 -15.72 -23.49 31.39
N LEU A 15 -14.86 -23.11 30.43
CA LEU A 15 -14.92 -21.79 29.79
C LEU A 15 -16.24 -21.58 29.07
N VAL A 16 -16.68 -22.56 28.28
CA VAL A 16 -17.97 -22.50 27.55
C VAL A 16 -19.14 -22.36 28.51
N GLN A 17 -19.16 -23.11 29.62
CA GLN A 17 -20.20 -23.00 30.63
C GLN A 17 -20.20 -21.62 31.29
N TYR A 18 -19.04 -21.10 31.69
CA TYR A 18 -18.93 -19.77 32.30
C TYR A 18 -19.37 -18.68 31.33
N LEU A 19 -18.87 -18.71 30.09
CA LEU A 19 -19.29 -17.77 29.05
C LEU A 19 -20.80 -17.88 28.77
N GLY A 20 -21.36 -19.09 28.80
CA GLY A 20 -22.78 -19.33 28.58
C GLY A 20 -23.67 -18.65 29.63
N THR A 21 -23.15 -18.41 30.84
CA THR A 21 -23.86 -17.62 31.87
C THR A 21 -23.89 -16.11 31.57
N ILE A 22 -22.95 -15.62 30.75
CA ILE A 22 -22.81 -14.21 30.38
C ILE A 22 -23.50 -13.94 29.04
N ARG A 23 -23.24 -14.77 28.03
CA ARG A 23 -23.84 -14.72 26.69
C ARG A 23 -24.01 -16.15 26.15
N PRO A 24 -25.24 -16.62 25.93
CA PRO A 24 -25.51 -18.04 25.63
C PRO A 24 -25.20 -18.46 24.19
N ASP A 25 -25.08 -17.52 23.26
CA ASP A 25 -24.82 -17.81 21.84
C ASP A 25 -23.34 -18.08 21.60
N ILE A 26 -22.93 -19.35 21.77
CA ILE A 26 -21.55 -19.84 21.69
C ILE A 26 -21.46 -20.98 20.69
N GLN A 27 -20.48 -20.92 19.79
CA GLN A 27 -20.10 -22.01 18.90
C GLN A 27 -18.71 -22.51 19.27
N VAL A 28 -18.58 -23.82 19.47
CA VAL A 28 -17.30 -24.48 19.78
C VAL A 28 -16.86 -25.30 18.57
N VAL A 29 -15.62 -25.11 18.13
CA VAL A 29 -15.01 -25.85 17.01
C VAL A 29 -13.62 -26.29 17.39
N ARG A 30 -13.14 -27.43 16.86
CA ARG A 30 -11.76 -27.86 17.06
C ARG A 30 -10.81 -27.00 16.23
N ASN A 31 -9.60 -26.80 16.73
CA ASN A 31 -8.55 -26.00 16.09
C ASN A 31 -8.07 -26.53 14.71
N ASP A 32 -8.48 -27.73 14.32
CA ASP A 32 -8.16 -28.42 13.08
C ASP A 32 -9.41 -28.76 12.23
N GLN A 33 -10.60 -28.32 12.63
CA GLN A 33 -11.88 -28.62 11.97
C GLN A 33 -12.60 -27.38 11.43
N VAL A 34 -11.89 -26.26 11.29
CA VAL A 34 -12.45 -25.01 10.77
C VAL A 34 -11.39 -24.25 9.98
N THR A 35 -11.83 -23.50 8.96
CA THR A 35 -10.98 -22.63 8.13
C THR A 35 -11.15 -21.16 8.50
N LEU A 36 -10.17 -20.32 8.14
CA LEU A 36 -10.27 -18.87 8.36
C LEU A 36 -11.43 -18.25 7.57
N GLU A 37 -11.73 -18.77 6.38
CA GLU A 37 -12.83 -18.32 5.53
C GLU A 37 -14.19 -18.64 6.16
N GLU A 38 -14.33 -19.79 6.83
CA GLU A 38 -15.55 -20.13 7.57
C GLU A 38 -15.75 -19.19 8.76
N ILE A 39 -14.69 -18.93 9.55
CA ILE A 39 -14.75 -17.99 10.67
C ILE A 39 -15.13 -16.59 10.18
N GLU A 40 -14.55 -16.14 9.06
CA GLU A 40 -14.86 -14.84 8.45
C GLU A 40 -16.34 -14.76 8.02
N LYS A 41 -16.91 -15.87 7.50
CA LYS A 41 -18.33 -15.95 7.12
C LYS A 41 -19.28 -15.99 8.32
N TRP A 42 -18.90 -16.65 9.41
CA TRP A 42 -19.73 -16.71 10.62
C TRP A 42 -19.80 -15.38 11.37
N ASP A 43 -18.85 -14.49 11.08
CA ASP A 43 -18.76 -13.14 11.65
C ASP A 43 -18.91 -13.12 13.18
N PRO A 44 -18.07 -13.88 13.93
CA PRO A 44 -18.23 -13.98 15.37
C PRO A 44 -17.98 -12.63 16.04
N SER A 45 -18.72 -12.39 17.12
CA SER A 45 -18.57 -11.18 17.93
C SER A 45 -17.24 -11.17 18.69
N HIS A 46 -16.77 -12.35 19.11
CA HIS A 46 -15.57 -12.57 19.93
C HIS A 46 -14.98 -13.93 19.55
N ILE A 47 -13.67 -14.06 19.67
CA ILE A 47 -12.96 -15.34 19.52
C ILE A 47 -12.23 -15.66 20.82
N LEU A 48 -12.43 -16.88 21.33
CA LEU A 48 -11.69 -17.44 22.45
C LEU A 48 -10.80 -18.60 21.96
N LEU A 49 -9.50 -18.51 22.21
CA LEU A 49 -8.57 -19.62 22.00
C LEU A 49 -8.39 -20.35 23.34
N SER A 50 -8.86 -21.60 23.42
CA SER A 50 -8.87 -22.36 24.66
C SER A 50 -7.45 -22.75 25.12
N PRO A 51 -7.29 -23.22 26.37
CA PRO A 51 -6.14 -24.02 26.77
C PRO A 51 -5.99 -25.27 25.92
N GLY A 52 -4.82 -25.92 26.00
CA GLY A 52 -4.51 -27.15 25.29
C GLY A 52 -3.13 -27.70 25.65
N PRO A 53 -2.86 -28.97 25.30
CA PRO A 53 -1.53 -29.56 25.41
C PRO A 53 -0.62 -29.10 24.24
N GLY A 54 0.68 -29.37 24.36
CA GLY A 54 1.65 -29.17 23.27
C GLY A 54 2.17 -27.74 23.14
N TYR A 55 2.79 -27.45 22.00
CA TYR A 55 3.30 -26.12 21.66
C TYR A 55 2.32 -25.37 20.74
N PRO A 56 2.36 -24.03 20.68
CA PRO A 56 1.39 -23.26 19.92
C PRO A 56 1.48 -23.41 18.39
N ASP A 57 2.65 -23.81 17.87
CA ASP A 57 2.84 -24.17 16.46
C ASP A 57 2.16 -25.50 16.08
N GLU A 58 1.82 -26.33 17.08
CA GLU A 58 1.03 -27.54 16.90
C GLU A 58 -0.48 -27.30 17.16
N ALA A 59 -0.87 -26.08 17.55
CA ALA A 59 -2.23 -25.72 17.96
C ALA A 59 -3.16 -25.37 16.78
N GLY A 60 -3.05 -26.09 15.67
CA GLY A 60 -3.88 -25.92 14.48
C GLY A 60 -3.88 -24.48 13.97
N ILE A 61 -5.06 -23.92 13.71
CA ILE A 61 -5.20 -22.57 13.12
C ILE A 61 -5.01 -21.41 14.10
N CYS A 62 -4.69 -21.64 15.38
CA CYS A 62 -4.74 -20.60 16.41
C CYS A 62 -3.87 -19.37 16.09
N ILE A 63 -2.63 -19.58 15.62
CA ILE A 63 -1.72 -18.48 15.25
C ILE A 63 -2.28 -17.69 14.06
N ASP A 64 -2.82 -18.39 13.07
CA ASP A 64 -3.37 -17.78 11.86
C ASP A 64 -4.66 -16.99 12.14
N VAL A 65 -5.47 -17.47 13.09
CA VAL A 65 -6.64 -16.74 13.59
C VAL A 65 -6.23 -15.40 14.21
N VAL A 66 -5.19 -15.39 15.06
CA VAL A 66 -4.67 -14.14 15.62
C VAL A 66 -4.21 -13.20 14.51
N ARG A 67 -3.43 -13.70 13.54
CA ARG A 67 -2.91 -12.88 12.43
C ARG A 67 -4.00 -12.31 11.53
N LYS A 68 -5.05 -13.10 11.23
CA LYS A 68 -6.14 -12.74 10.31
C LYS A 68 -7.17 -11.80 10.94
N PHE A 69 -7.48 -12.00 12.23
CA PHE A 69 -8.60 -11.34 12.92
C PHE A 69 -8.17 -10.31 13.97
N GLN A 70 -6.87 -10.13 14.24
CA GLN A 70 -6.37 -9.00 15.02
C GLN A 70 -6.96 -7.67 14.50
N GLY A 71 -7.37 -6.80 15.41
CA GLY A 71 -7.98 -5.50 15.10
C GLY A 71 -9.41 -5.57 14.55
N LYS A 72 -9.89 -6.74 14.09
CA LYS A 72 -11.25 -6.93 13.54
C LYS A 72 -12.22 -7.52 14.56
N ILE A 73 -11.76 -8.48 15.36
CA ILE A 73 -12.57 -9.20 16.34
C ILE A 73 -11.80 -9.21 17.67
N PRO A 74 -12.44 -8.94 18.81
CA PRO A 74 -11.82 -9.18 20.11
C PRO A 74 -11.39 -10.64 20.25
N ILE A 75 -10.11 -10.87 20.60
CA ILE A 75 -9.52 -12.20 20.78
C ILE A 75 -8.99 -12.34 22.21
N LEU A 76 -9.36 -13.43 22.88
CA LEU A 76 -8.79 -13.83 24.16
C LEU A 76 -8.18 -15.23 24.05
N GLY A 77 -6.91 -15.37 24.39
CA GLY A 77 -6.22 -16.66 24.45
C GLY A 77 -5.90 -17.06 25.88
N ILE A 78 -6.13 -18.33 26.23
CA ILE A 78 -5.92 -18.86 27.58
C ILE A 78 -4.91 -20.01 27.54
N CYS A 79 -3.90 -19.98 28.43
CA CYS A 79 -2.81 -20.94 28.51
C CYS A 79 -2.12 -21.17 27.14
N LEU A 80 -2.41 -22.25 26.43
CA LEU A 80 -1.93 -22.47 25.05
C LEU A 80 -2.38 -21.36 24.09
N GLY A 81 -3.63 -20.89 24.20
CA GLY A 81 -4.12 -19.77 23.41
C GLY A 81 -3.35 -18.46 23.68
N HIS A 82 -2.92 -18.22 24.92
CA HIS A 82 -2.05 -17.09 25.26
C HIS A 82 -0.68 -17.23 24.60
N GLN A 83 -0.12 -18.44 24.60
CA GLN A 83 1.16 -18.72 23.98
C GLN A 83 1.08 -18.58 22.45
N ALA A 84 -0.03 -18.99 21.83
CA ALA A 84 -0.30 -18.78 20.40
C ALA A 84 -0.36 -17.29 20.05
N ILE A 85 -1.01 -16.46 20.87
CA ILE A 85 -1.01 -15.01 20.70
C ILE A 85 0.42 -14.46 20.77
N CYS A 86 1.17 -14.78 21.82
CA CYS A 86 2.54 -14.33 21.99
C CYS A 86 3.42 -14.71 20.78
N GLN A 87 3.32 -15.95 20.31
CA GLN A 87 4.07 -16.46 19.17
C GLN A 87 3.61 -15.86 17.83
N ALA A 88 2.33 -15.56 17.66
CA ALA A 88 1.81 -14.89 16.46
C ALA A 88 2.45 -13.52 16.21
N TYR A 89 2.82 -12.81 17.29
CA TYR A 89 3.55 -11.54 17.25
C TYR A 89 5.08 -11.69 17.37
N GLY A 90 5.62 -12.91 17.39
CA GLY A 90 7.06 -13.17 17.33
C GLY A 90 7.76 -13.38 18.67
N ALA A 91 7.02 -13.48 19.79
CA ALA A 91 7.62 -13.84 21.08
C ALA A 91 7.97 -15.34 21.13
N VAL A 92 9.00 -15.68 21.92
CA VAL A 92 9.49 -17.05 22.06
C VAL A 92 8.82 -17.75 23.24
N ILE A 93 8.28 -18.94 23.01
CA ILE A 93 7.74 -19.82 24.05
C ILE A 93 8.81 -20.82 24.47
N ALA A 94 8.98 -21.02 25.78
CA ALA A 94 9.99 -21.90 26.34
C ALA A 94 9.48 -22.60 27.61
N PRO A 95 10.18 -23.65 28.11
CA PRO A 95 9.84 -24.25 29.40
C PRO A 95 9.76 -23.20 30.51
N ALA A 96 8.71 -23.29 31.32
CA ALA A 96 8.52 -22.41 32.46
C ALA A 96 9.64 -22.62 33.49
N LYS A 97 10.03 -21.56 34.21
CA LYS A 97 11.05 -21.63 35.27
C LYS A 97 10.70 -22.65 36.35
N GLU A 98 9.41 -22.77 36.63
CA GLU A 98 8.87 -23.68 37.64
C GLU A 98 7.63 -24.39 37.07
N LEU A 99 7.58 -25.71 37.22
CA LEU A 99 6.45 -26.53 36.76
C LEU A 99 5.28 -26.39 37.74
N MET A 100 4.17 -25.84 37.24
CA MET A 100 3.00 -25.50 38.04
C MET A 100 1.75 -26.12 37.43
N HIS A 101 1.32 -27.25 37.97
CA HIS A 101 0.06 -27.92 37.64
C HIS A 101 -0.87 -27.95 38.86
N GLY A 102 -2.05 -27.31 38.74
CA GLY A 102 -3.05 -27.29 39.81
C GLY A 102 -2.65 -26.45 41.02
N LYS A 103 -1.80 -25.44 40.82
CA LYS A 103 -1.33 -24.55 41.89
C LYS A 103 -1.89 -23.14 41.69
N LYS A 104 -1.99 -22.38 42.78
CA LYS A 104 -2.31 -20.96 42.76
C LYS A 104 -1.06 -20.11 42.96
N SER A 105 -0.99 -18.98 42.26
CA SER A 105 0.02 -17.95 42.50
C SER A 105 -0.66 -16.60 42.68
N LEU A 106 -0.05 -15.73 43.48
CA LEU A 106 -0.45 -14.33 43.53
C LEU A 106 0.08 -13.63 42.28
N VAL A 107 -0.80 -12.95 41.56
CA VAL A 107 -0.50 -12.25 40.31
C VAL A 107 -0.84 -10.78 40.47
N THR A 108 0.12 -9.92 40.12
CA THR A 108 -0.06 -8.46 40.08
C THR A 108 -0.64 -8.07 38.72
N LEU A 109 -1.67 -7.22 38.73
CA LEU A 109 -2.42 -6.77 37.56
C LEU A 109 -2.13 -5.29 37.25
N SER A 110 -2.09 -4.96 35.97
CA SER A 110 -2.00 -3.57 35.51
C SER A 110 -3.36 -2.88 35.68
N SER A 111 -3.37 -1.70 36.29
CA SER A 111 -4.60 -0.93 36.58
C SER A 111 -5.28 -0.33 35.34
N ASP A 112 -4.55 -0.26 34.22
CA ASP A 112 -5.00 0.33 32.97
C ASP A 112 -5.43 -0.70 31.91
N SER A 113 -5.44 -1.99 32.24
CA SER A 113 -5.98 -3.02 31.34
C SER A 113 -7.49 -3.11 31.50
N SER A 114 -8.22 -2.93 30.39
CA SER A 114 -9.68 -3.06 30.34
C SER A 114 -10.15 -4.45 30.81
N LEU A 115 -9.35 -5.49 30.52
CA LEU A 115 -9.62 -6.87 30.91
C LEU A 115 -9.65 -7.06 32.43
N PHE A 116 -8.88 -6.27 33.18
CA PHE A 116 -8.74 -6.37 34.64
C PHE A 116 -9.53 -5.32 35.43
N ALA A 117 -10.37 -4.55 34.75
CA ALA A 117 -11.22 -3.54 35.37
C ALA A 117 -12.03 -4.11 36.56
N GLY A 118 -11.89 -3.48 37.74
CA GLY A 118 -12.62 -3.85 38.94
C GLY A 118 -12.07 -5.05 39.73
N LEU A 119 -10.90 -5.61 39.36
CA LEU A 119 -10.32 -6.77 40.06
C LEU A 119 -9.40 -6.39 41.24
N GLY A 120 -8.93 -5.15 41.29
CA GLY A 120 -7.86 -4.69 42.19
C GLY A 120 -6.46 -4.86 41.57
N SER A 121 -5.42 -4.60 42.35
CA SER A 121 -4.03 -4.69 41.87
C SER A 121 -3.44 -6.11 41.92
N THR A 122 -4.07 -7.03 42.65
CA THR A 122 -3.61 -8.42 42.77
C THR A 122 -4.77 -9.41 42.80
N ILE A 123 -4.53 -10.62 42.27
CA ILE A 123 -5.47 -11.75 42.32
C ILE A 123 -4.74 -13.07 42.58
N GLU A 124 -5.46 -14.06 43.11
CA GLU A 124 -5.02 -15.46 43.07
C GLU A 124 -5.40 -16.06 41.71
N ALA A 125 -4.43 -16.68 41.03
CA ALA A 125 -4.61 -17.25 39.70
C ALA A 125 -4.11 -18.69 39.60
N ALA A 126 -4.92 -19.54 38.98
CA ALA A 126 -4.64 -20.96 38.79
C ALA A 126 -3.68 -21.22 37.63
N ARG A 127 -2.63 -22.00 37.88
CA ARG A 127 -1.58 -22.33 36.90
C ARG A 127 -1.60 -23.82 36.58
N TYR A 128 -1.63 -24.13 35.28
CA TYR A 128 -1.57 -25.48 34.73
C TYR A 128 -0.61 -25.57 33.54
N HIS A 129 0.48 -24.80 33.56
CA HIS A 129 1.36 -24.66 32.40
C HIS A 129 2.79 -25.14 32.70
N SER A 130 3.36 -25.84 31.72
CA SER A 130 4.78 -26.23 31.70
C SER A 130 5.61 -25.36 30.76
N LEU A 131 4.95 -24.56 29.91
CA LEU A 131 5.55 -23.60 28.99
C LEU A 131 5.17 -22.17 29.41
N ALA A 132 6.00 -21.20 29.03
CA ALA A 132 5.70 -19.79 29.19
C ALA A 132 6.45 -18.94 28.18
N VAL A 133 5.96 -17.71 27.96
CA VAL A 133 6.64 -16.73 27.11
C VAL A 133 7.92 -16.21 27.77
N LYS A 134 9.00 -16.09 26.98
CA LYS A 134 10.24 -15.41 27.40
C LYS A 134 10.04 -13.90 27.37
N ARG A 135 10.13 -13.28 28.55
CA ARG A 135 9.90 -11.84 28.74
C ARG A 135 10.69 -10.97 27.76
N ASP A 136 11.98 -11.26 27.60
CA ASP A 136 12.89 -10.45 26.79
C ASP A 136 12.70 -10.60 25.28
N THR A 137 11.77 -11.47 24.86
CA THR A 137 11.41 -11.67 23.45
C THR A 137 10.05 -11.09 23.10
N LEU A 138 9.36 -10.47 24.07
CA LEU A 138 8.08 -9.83 23.80
C LEU A 138 8.29 -8.62 22.87
N PRO A 139 7.59 -8.56 21.73
CA PRO A 139 7.66 -7.43 20.82
C PRO A 139 7.02 -6.19 21.45
N ASP A 140 7.42 -5.01 20.97
CA ASP A 140 6.91 -3.72 21.48
C ASP A 140 5.40 -3.57 21.36
N CYS A 141 4.74 -4.29 20.44
CA CYS A 141 3.29 -4.23 20.28
C CYS A 141 2.52 -4.92 21.42
N LEU A 142 3.17 -5.81 22.20
CA LEU A 142 2.56 -6.51 23.33
C LEU A 142 2.99 -5.90 24.67
N LYS A 143 2.01 -5.50 25.46
CA LYS A 143 2.19 -4.99 26.82
C LYS A 143 1.94 -6.11 27.82
N ILE A 144 2.82 -6.27 28.81
CA ILE A 144 2.58 -7.16 29.96
C ILE A 144 1.54 -6.51 30.88
N THR A 145 0.42 -7.20 31.10
CA THR A 145 -0.68 -6.69 31.93
C THR A 145 -0.87 -7.49 33.22
N ALA A 146 -0.22 -8.65 33.35
CA ALA A 146 -0.16 -9.37 34.61
C ALA A 146 1.16 -10.15 34.77
N GLN A 147 1.68 -10.23 35.99
CA GLN A 147 2.89 -10.99 36.30
C GLN A 147 2.94 -11.48 37.76
N THR A 148 3.70 -12.54 38.03
CA THR A 148 4.03 -12.99 39.39
C THR A 148 5.18 -12.16 39.99
N GLU A 149 5.46 -12.38 41.29
CA GLU A 149 6.57 -11.73 42.00
C GLU A 149 7.94 -12.04 41.40
N ASP A 150 8.17 -13.25 40.90
CA ASP A 150 9.40 -13.69 40.23
C ASP A 150 9.47 -13.25 38.74
N GLY A 151 8.53 -12.40 38.31
CA GLY A 151 8.51 -11.78 36.99
C GLY A 151 7.99 -12.66 35.85
N GLN A 152 7.37 -13.80 36.14
CA GLN A 152 6.71 -14.63 35.14
C GLN A 152 5.56 -13.85 34.50
N VAL A 153 5.55 -13.76 33.17
CA VAL A 153 4.46 -13.11 32.43
C VAL A 153 3.20 -13.96 32.56
N MET A 154 2.15 -13.36 33.11
CA MET A 154 0.86 -14.02 33.37
C MET A 154 -0.26 -13.51 32.46
N ALA A 155 -0.11 -12.30 31.90
CA ALA A 155 -1.00 -11.80 30.87
C ALA A 155 -0.33 -10.77 29.97
N VAL A 156 -0.81 -10.68 28.73
CA VAL A 156 -0.43 -9.67 27.75
C VAL A 156 -1.67 -9.06 27.09
N GLU A 157 -1.52 -7.83 26.60
CA GLU A 157 -2.51 -7.09 25.82
C GLU A 157 -1.80 -6.40 24.64
N HIS A 158 -2.40 -6.44 23.44
CA HIS A 158 -1.89 -5.68 22.30
C HIS A 158 -2.21 -4.19 22.47
N LYS A 159 -1.24 -3.31 22.17
CA LYS A 159 -1.38 -1.86 22.40
C LYS A 159 -2.48 -1.20 21.56
N GLU A 160 -2.77 -1.75 20.38
CA GLU A 160 -3.70 -1.13 19.41
C GLU A 160 -4.96 -1.96 19.11
N TYR A 161 -4.92 -3.26 19.40
CA TYR A 161 -5.92 -4.23 18.97
C TYR A 161 -6.55 -4.87 20.20
N PRO A 162 -7.85 -5.24 20.19
CA PRO A 162 -8.50 -5.91 21.30
C PRO A 162 -8.07 -7.40 21.38
N VAL A 163 -6.77 -7.65 21.57
CA VAL A 163 -6.16 -8.97 21.63
C VAL A 163 -5.50 -9.15 22.99
N TYR A 164 -5.91 -10.19 23.71
CA TYR A 164 -5.58 -10.43 25.10
C TYR A 164 -5.11 -11.87 25.30
N GLY A 165 -4.08 -12.08 26.10
CA GLY A 165 -3.62 -13.42 26.46
C GLY A 165 -3.50 -13.58 27.98
N LEU A 166 -3.98 -14.71 28.52
CA LEU A 166 -3.86 -15.11 29.93
C LEU A 166 -3.10 -16.44 30.04
N GLN A 167 -1.96 -16.47 30.73
CA GLN A 167 -1.22 -17.72 30.97
C GLN A 167 -1.89 -18.61 32.03
N PHE A 168 -2.74 -18.03 32.87
CA PHE A 168 -3.50 -18.71 33.92
C PHE A 168 -4.94 -19.02 33.47
N HIS A 169 -5.64 -19.85 34.25
CA HIS A 169 -6.97 -20.36 33.92
C HIS A 169 -8.08 -19.61 34.68
N PRO A 170 -8.78 -18.63 34.06
CA PRO A 170 -9.90 -17.92 34.69
C PRO A 170 -11.12 -18.81 34.98
N GLU A 171 -11.26 -19.95 34.29
CA GLU A 171 -12.32 -20.93 34.49
C GLU A 171 -12.09 -21.86 35.69
N SER A 172 -10.88 -21.86 36.26
CA SER A 172 -10.58 -22.70 37.41
C SER A 172 -11.19 -22.13 38.68
N VAL A 173 -11.73 -23.01 39.54
CA VAL A 173 -12.16 -22.66 40.90
C VAL A 173 -11.04 -22.03 41.74
N LEU A 174 -9.78 -22.30 41.38
CA LEU A 174 -8.59 -21.71 42.01
C LEU A 174 -8.32 -20.26 41.56
N THR A 175 -9.12 -19.72 40.64
CA THR A 175 -9.12 -18.30 40.23
C THR A 175 -10.48 -17.68 40.58
N PRO A 176 -10.76 -17.32 41.85
CA PRO A 176 -12.11 -16.93 42.30
C PRO A 176 -12.73 -15.76 41.54
N LYS A 177 -11.91 -14.84 41.03
CA LYS A 177 -12.35 -13.68 40.25
C LYS A 177 -12.30 -13.89 38.73
N GLY A 178 -12.09 -15.12 38.26
CA GLY A 178 -11.90 -15.40 36.85
C GLY A 178 -13.14 -15.14 35.99
N ILE A 179 -14.35 -15.34 36.53
CA ILE A 179 -15.60 -14.98 35.82
C ILE A 179 -15.66 -13.49 35.48
N LYS A 180 -15.12 -12.62 36.35
CA LYS A 180 -15.10 -11.17 36.12
C LYS A 180 -14.19 -10.77 34.95
N ILE A 181 -13.10 -11.51 34.75
CA ILE A 181 -12.21 -11.34 33.59
C ILE A 181 -12.98 -11.67 32.30
N LEU A 182 -13.74 -12.77 32.30
CA LEU A 182 -14.56 -13.16 31.15
C LEU A 182 -15.69 -12.15 30.90
N GLU A 183 -16.34 -11.63 31.94
CA GLU A 183 -17.33 -10.55 31.82
C GLU A 183 -16.73 -9.29 31.18
N ASN A 184 -15.54 -8.90 31.60
CA ASN A 184 -14.86 -7.74 31.06
C ASN A 184 -14.52 -7.96 29.57
N PHE A 185 -14.01 -9.14 29.21
CA PHE A 185 -13.73 -9.49 27.81
C PHE A 185 -14.98 -9.42 26.92
N ILE A 186 -16.12 -9.97 27.37
CA ILE A 186 -17.36 -9.97 26.58
C ILE A 186 -17.99 -8.58 26.40
N LYS A 187 -17.60 -7.61 27.23
CA LYS A 187 -17.97 -6.19 27.10
C LYS A 187 -17.08 -5.42 26.13
N ILE A 188 -15.95 -5.98 25.70
CA ILE A 188 -15.08 -5.34 24.72
C ILE A 188 -15.78 -5.42 23.37
N GLU A 189 -16.32 -4.29 22.93
CA GLU A 189 -16.98 -4.25 21.63
C GLU A 189 -15.94 -4.38 20.52
N ARG A 190 -16.37 -4.98 19.40
CA ARG A 190 -15.67 -4.76 18.13
C ARG A 190 -15.55 -3.25 17.96
N LYS A 191 -14.40 -2.75 17.53
CA LYS A 191 -14.40 -1.45 16.85
C LYS A 191 -15.35 -1.64 15.66
N GLU A 192 -16.58 -1.13 15.77
CA GLU A 192 -17.48 -1.12 14.62
C GLU A 192 -16.69 -0.53 13.46
N ARG A 193 -16.64 -1.27 12.36
CA ARG A 193 -16.15 -0.74 11.10
C ARG A 193 -17.20 0.28 10.66
N LYS A 194 -17.14 1.48 11.26
CA LYS A 194 -17.99 2.60 10.90
C LYS A 194 -17.80 2.79 9.41
N VAL A 195 -18.86 2.63 8.62
CA VAL A 195 -18.77 2.65 7.16
C VAL A 195 -18.34 4.04 6.74
N MET A 196 -17.05 4.22 6.49
CA MET A 196 -16.43 5.54 6.29
C MET A 196 -16.96 6.18 5.02
N ILE A 197 -17.25 5.39 3.97
CA ILE A 197 -17.74 5.95 2.70
C ILE A 197 -19.11 6.62 2.83
N LYS A 198 -19.99 6.16 3.72
CA LYS A 198 -21.29 6.81 3.93
C LYS A 198 -21.14 8.18 4.59
N GLU A 199 -20.29 8.25 5.61
CA GLU A 199 -20.00 9.50 6.32
C GLU A 199 -19.26 10.48 5.42
N ALA A 200 -18.31 9.99 4.62
CA ALA A 200 -17.59 10.81 3.65
C ALA A 200 -18.50 11.38 2.56
N ILE A 201 -19.44 10.60 2.02
CA ILE A 201 -20.44 11.11 1.06
C ILE A 201 -21.24 12.24 1.69
N HIS A 202 -21.71 12.07 2.95
CA HIS A 202 -22.45 13.11 3.66
C HIS A 202 -21.60 14.38 3.84
N THR A 203 -20.36 14.24 4.31
CA THR A 203 -19.42 15.36 4.51
C THR A 203 -19.19 16.14 3.22
N LEU A 204 -18.93 15.45 2.10
CA LEU A 204 -18.74 16.09 0.79
C LEU A 204 -20.02 16.76 0.28
N MET A 205 -21.19 16.17 0.52
CA MET A 205 -22.48 16.78 0.16
C MET A 205 -22.79 18.04 0.97
N GLU A 206 -22.22 18.20 2.16
CA GLU A 206 -22.28 19.44 2.95
C GLU A 206 -21.23 20.49 2.51
N GLY A 207 -20.44 20.21 1.47
CA GLY A 207 -19.39 21.10 0.98
C GLY A 207 -18.18 21.18 1.91
N LYS A 208 -17.90 20.10 2.67
CA LYS A 208 -16.75 20.00 3.58
C LYS A 208 -15.73 19.01 3.04
N ASP A 209 -14.47 19.31 3.28
CA ASP A 209 -13.34 18.44 2.93
C ASP A 209 -13.22 17.28 3.94
N LEU A 210 -12.67 16.16 3.49
CA LEU A 210 -12.43 15.00 4.34
C LEU A 210 -11.13 15.18 5.13
N SER A 211 -11.12 14.70 6.36
CA SER A 211 -9.85 14.52 7.09
C SER A 211 -9.02 13.41 6.45
N TYR A 212 -7.71 13.45 6.64
CA TYR A 212 -6.78 12.41 6.18
C TYR A 212 -7.24 10.99 6.58
N GLU A 213 -7.62 10.79 7.84
CA GLU A 213 -8.09 9.49 8.35
C GLU A 213 -9.40 9.03 7.69
N MET A 214 -10.32 9.96 7.41
CA MET A 214 -11.57 9.63 6.73
C MET A 214 -11.29 9.27 5.26
N ALA A 215 -10.48 10.06 4.56
CA ALA A 215 -10.08 9.80 3.19
C ALA A 215 -9.36 8.42 3.06
N LYS A 216 -8.44 8.13 3.98
CA LYS A 216 -7.76 6.84 4.08
C LYS A 216 -8.76 5.69 4.26
N GLY A 217 -9.67 5.80 5.24
CA GLY A 217 -10.67 4.78 5.52
C GLY A 217 -11.61 4.52 4.34
N VAL A 218 -12.03 5.57 3.62
CA VAL A 218 -12.85 5.41 2.40
C VAL A 218 -12.09 4.64 1.33
N MET A 219 -10.83 5.01 1.07
CA MET A 219 -10.04 4.33 0.04
C MET A 219 -9.76 2.87 0.41
N GLU A 220 -9.55 2.56 1.69
CA GLU A 220 -9.44 1.18 2.16
C GLU A 220 -10.72 0.39 1.89
N GLU A 221 -11.90 0.95 2.18
CA GLU A 221 -13.18 0.30 1.87
C GLU A 221 -13.39 0.06 0.37
N MET A 222 -12.93 1.01 -0.47
CA MET A 222 -12.98 0.88 -1.92
C MET A 222 -12.03 -0.22 -2.42
N MET A 223 -10.81 -0.27 -1.88
CA MET A 223 -9.78 -1.23 -2.30
C MET A 223 -9.94 -2.63 -1.68
N ASP A 224 -10.68 -2.76 -0.58
CA ASP A 224 -11.07 -4.04 0.05
C ASP A 224 -12.35 -4.64 -0.57
N GLY A 225 -13.07 -3.87 -1.39
CA GLY A 225 -14.33 -4.28 -2.00
C GLY A 225 -15.51 -4.32 -1.03
N THR A 226 -15.42 -3.61 0.11
CA THR A 226 -16.51 -3.52 1.09
C THR A 226 -17.47 -2.38 0.78
N ALA A 227 -17.07 -1.40 -0.03
CA ALA A 227 -17.96 -0.37 -0.55
C ALA A 227 -18.72 -0.86 -1.79
N THR A 228 -20.02 -0.57 -1.85
CA THR A 228 -20.86 -0.89 -3.01
C THR A 228 -20.55 0.02 -4.20
N GLN A 229 -20.82 -0.44 -5.42
CA GLN A 229 -20.64 0.36 -6.64
C GLN A 229 -21.40 1.70 -6.58
N ALA A 230 -22.61 1.70 -6.00
CA ALA A 230 -23.41 2.92 -5.80
C ALA A 230 -22.73 3.91 -4.83
N GLN A 231 -22.16 3.42 -3.72
CA GLN A 231 -21.41 4.27 -2.79
C GLN A 231 -20.15 4.84 -3.44
N MET A 232 -19.39 4.02 -4.17
CA MET A 232 -18.20 4.49 -4.89
C MET A 232 -18.56 5.56 -5.93
N GLY A 233 -19.62 5.36 -6.72
CA GLY A 233 -20.08 6.33 -7.70
C GLY A 233 -20.51 7.65 -7.06
N ALA A 234 -21.29 7.59 -5.97
CA ALA A 234 -21.73 8.76 -5.23
C ALA A 234 -20.56 9.53 -4.61
N PHE A 235 -19.62 8.79 -3.99
CA PHE A 235 -18.41 9.36 -3.39
C PHE A 235 -17.55 10.08 -4.43
N LEU A 236 -17.22 9.41 -5.54
CA LEU A 236 -16.38 9.98 -6.60
C LEU A 236 -17.02 11.20 -7.26
N ALA A 237 -18.34 11.19 -7.44
CA ALA A 237 -19.07 12.35 -7.96
C ALA A 237 -19.05 13.53 -6.98
N ALA A 238 -19.34 13.28 -5.69
CA ALA A 238 -19.34 14.31 -4.65
C ALA A 238 -17.94 14.93 -4.47
N LEU A 239 -16.90 14.09 -4.40
CA LEU A 239 -15.51 14.52 -4.27
C LEU A 239 -15.09 15.39 -5.46
N ARG A 240 -15.46 14.98 -6.69
CA ARG A 240 -15.13 15.73 -7.89
C ARG A 240 -15.80 17.11 -7.93
N MET A 241 -17.03 17.22 -7.42
CA MET A 241 -17.78 18.48 -7.35
C MET A 241 -17.19 19.42 -6.30
N GLN A 242 -16.75 18.88 -5.15
CA GLN A 242 -16.11 19.63 -4.09
C GLN A 242 -14.71 20.13 -4.50
N GLY A 243 -13.95 19.26 -5.19
CA GLY A 243 -12.54 19.46 -5.51
C GLY A 243 -11.65 18.75 -4.50
N GLU A 244 -10.66 18.01 -5.01
CA GLU A 244 -9.75 17.23 -4.19
C GLU A 244 -8.68 18.09 -3.50
N THR A 245 -8.51 17.90 -2.20
CA THR A 245 -7.44 18.54 -1.41
C THR A 245 -6.14 17.74 -1.44
N ILE A 246 -5.03 18.38 -1.07
CA ILE A 246 -3.71 17.73 -0.98
C ILE A 246 -3.75 16.56 0.03
N GLU A 247 -4.41 16.76 1.18
CA GLU A 247 -4.50 15.76 2.24
C GLU A 247 -5.28 14.52 1.79
N GLU A 248 -6.40 14.72 1.10
CA GLU A 248 -7.21 13.64 0.53
C GLU A 248 -6.44 12.85 -0.54
N ILE A 249 -5.84 13.54 -1.51
CA ILE A 249 -5.05 12.88 -2.58
C ILE A 249 -3.88 12.10 -1.96
N THR A 250 -3.21 12.67 -0.96
CA THR A 250 -2.12 11.99 -0.24
C THR A 250 -2.63 10.71 0.42
N ALA A 251 -3.75 10.77 1.15
CA ALA A 251 -4.34 9.61 1.82
C ALA A 251 -4.73 8.52 0.82
N PHE A 252 -5.39 8.88 -0.28
CA PHE A 252 -5.80 7.93 -1.31
C PHE A 252 -4.60 7.27 -1.99
N ALA A 253 -3.57 8.04 -2.35
CA ALA A 253 -2.36 7.52 -2.96
C ALA A 253 -1.59 6.60 -2.00
N GLN A 254 -1.52 6.94 -0.72
CA GLN A 254 -0.89 6.11 0.31
C GLN A 254 -1.58 4.74 0.40
N VAL A 255 -2.91 4.69 0.43
CA VAL A 255 -3.65 3.42 0.45
C VAL A 255 -3.41 2.61 -0.83
N MET A 256 -3.33 3.25 -2.00
CA MET A 256 -2.99 2.55 -3.24
C MET A 256 -1.59 1.92 -3.20
N ARG A 257 -0.61 2.62 -2.60
CA ARG A 257 0.75 2.09 -2.40
C ARG A 257 0.78 0.96 -1.37
N ASP A 258 0.00 1.06 -0.31
CA ASP A 258 -0.03 0.06 0.76
C ASP A 258 -0.70 -1.25 0.33
N LYS A 259 -1.75 -1.15 -0.50
CA LYS A 259 -2.45 -2.30 -1.07
C LYS A 259 -1.78 -2.87 -2.32
N GLY A 260 -0.92 -2.08 -2.97
CA GLY A 260 -0.19 -2.49 -4.17
C GLY A 260 0.92 -3.49 -3.87
N ILE A 261 1.18 -4.39 -4.83
CA ILE A 261 2.41 -5.19 -4.79
C ILE A 261 3.60 -4.25 -4.97
N LYS A 262 4.68 -4.47 -4.22
CA LYS A 262 5.88 -3.61 -4.23
C LYS A 262 7.05 -4.36 -4.84
N ILE A 263 7.96 -3.63 -5.48
CA ILE A 263 9.32 -4.12 -5.78
C ILE A 263 10.33 -3.33 -4.95
N GLN A 264 11.53 -3.89 -4.74
CA GLN A 264 12.57 -3.23 -3.95
C GLN A 264 13.80 -2.93 -4.82
N PRO A 265 13.85 -1.78 -5.51
CA PRO A 265 15.02 -1.38 -6.27
C PRO A 265 16.28 -1.34 -5.39
N GLN A 266 17.42 -1.83 -5.92
CA GLN A 266 18.72 -1.74 -5.22
C GLN A 266 19.30 -0.31 -5.17
N ARG A 267 18.79 0.57 -6.02
CA ARG A 267 19.22 1.96 -6.18
C ARG A 267 18.00 2.85 -6.27
N GLU A 268 18.16 4.13 -6.00
CA GLU A 268 17.11 5.11 -6.24
C GLU A 268 16.70 5.10 -7.72
N VAL A 269 15.39 5.15 -7.96
CA VAL A 269 14.79 5.09 -9.30
C VAL A 269 14.00 6.35 -9.60
N ILE A 270 13.90 6.65 -10.89
CA ILE A 270 13.01 7.69 -11.41
C ILE A 270 11.80 7.10 -12.11
N ASP A 271 10.66 7.76 -11.99
CA ASP A 271 9.50 7.55 -12.84
C ASP A 271 9.26 8.77 -13.74
N ILE A 272 8.81 8.53 -14.96
CA ILE A 272 8.48 9.57 -15.94
C ILE A 272 7.09 9.23 -16.45
N VAL A 273 6.09 9.95 -15.97
CA VAL A 273 4.70 9.53 -16.09
C VAL A 273 3.78 10.75 -16.12
N GLY A 274 2.71 10.67 -16.91
CA GLY A 274 1.66 11.66 -16.96
C GLY A 274 0.38 11.14 -16.33
N THR A 275 -0.49 12.03 -15.87
CA THR A 275 -1.87 11.70 -15.47
C THR A 275 -2.70 11.12 -16.63
N GLY A 276 -2.29 11.40 -17.88
CA GLY A 276 -3.07 11.17 -19.08
C GLY A 276 -4.29 12.08 -19.15
N GLY A 277 -5.07 11.92 -20.22
CA GLY A 277 -6.32 12.68 -20.40
C GLY A 277 -6.12 14.14 -20.81
N ASP A 278 -4.96 14.51 -21.34
CA ASP A 278 -4.80 15.77 -22.07
C ASP A 278 -5.58 15.78 -23.40
N GLU A 279 -5.99 14.61 -23.89
CA GLU A 279 -6.71 14.40 -25.16
C GLU A 279 -5.96 14.95 -26.38
N ALA A 280 -4.64 15.20 -26.25
CA ALA A 280 -3.82 15.80 -27.29
C ALA A 280 -3.41 14.79 -28.38
N GLY A 281 -3.46 13.49 -28.06
CA GLY A 281 -3.14 12.42 -29.01
C GLY A 281 -1.68 12.43 -29.46
N THR A 282 -0.78 12.88 -28.60
CA THR A 282 0.67 12.88 -28.84
C THR A 282 1.22 11.45 -28.93
N PHE A 283 2.42 11.31 -29.50
CA PHE A 283 3.16 10.05 -29.35
C PHE A 283 3.62 9.88 -27.89
N ASN A 284 4.07 8.69 -27.51
CA ASN A 284 4.41 8.36 -26.11
C ASN A 284 5.74 8.98 -25.64
N ILE A 285 5.77 10.31 -25.48
CA ILE A 285 6.93 11.14 -25.09
C ILE A 285 7.60 10.62 -23.82
N SER A 286 6.86 10.42 -22.73
CA SER A 286 7.42 9.88 -21.48
C SER A 286 7.98 8.45 -21.61
N THR A 287 7.46 7.62 -22.52
CA THR A 287 8.02 6.27 -22.78
C THR A 287 9.34 6.38 -23.55
N THR A 288 9.40 7.23 -24.57
CA THR A 288 10.65 7.46 -25.31
C THR A 288 11.72 8.10 -24.41
N SER A 289 11.33 9.05 -23.56
CA SER A 289 12.24 9.74 -22.63
C SER A 289 12.84 8.79 -21.59
N ALA A 290 12.08 7.80 -21.11
CA ALA A 290 12.56 6.80 -20.16
C ALA A 290 13.80 6.04 -20.66
N PHE A 291 13.86 5.69 -21.95
CA PHE A 291 15.03 5.01 -22.52
C PHE A 291 16.26 5.91 -22.61
N VAL A 292 16.07 7.20 -22.90
CA VAL A 292 17.16 8.18 -22.90
C VAL A 292 17.73 8.34 -21.49
N VAL A 293 16.86 8.43 -20.49
CA VAL A 293 17.26 8.58 -19.07
C VAL A 293 17.98 7.34 -18.54
N ALA A 294 17.45 6.14 -18.85
CA ALA A 294 18.11 4.88 -18.52
C ALA A 294 19.48 4.74 -19.22
N ALA A 295 19.63 5.24 -20.44
CA ALA A 295 20.92 5.29 -21.14
C ALA A 295 21.91 6.28 -20.52
N GLY A 296 21.41 7.32 -19.83
CA GLY A 296 22.19 8.24 -19.01
C GLY A 296 22.67 7.67 -17.68
N GLY A 297 22.29 6.42 -17.35
CA GLY A 297 22.73 5.71 -16.14
C GLY A 297 21.83 5.88 -14.92
N ILE A 298 20.70 6.59 -15.05
CA ILE A 298 19.71 6.74 -13.98
C ILE A 298 18.72 5.56 -14.07
N PRO A 299 18.55 4.76 -13.01
CA PRO A 299 17.58 3.66 -13.00
C PRO A 299 16.14 4.16 -13.18
N VAL A 300 15.41 3.61 -14.14
CA VAL A 300 14.03 4.01 -14.44
C VAL A 300 13.06 2.88 -14.12
N ALA A 301 12.11 3.15 -13.23
CA ALA A 301 11.03 2.24 -12.88
C ALA A 301 9.71 2.82 -13.39
N LYS A 302 9.45 2.70 -14.69
CA LYS A 302 8.32 3.37 -15.33
C LYS A 302 7.01 2.69 -14.97
N HIS A 303 6.10 3.42 -14.31
CA HIS A 303 4.75 2.95 -14.07
C HIS A 303 3.84 3.30 -15.25
N GLY A 304 3.02 2.36 -15.72
CA GLY A 304 2.16 2.64 -16.86
C GLY A 304 1.05 1.63 -17.09
N ASN A 305 0.17 1.98 -18.02
CA ASN A 305 -1.00 1.18 -18.37
C ASN A 305 -1.23 1.16 -19.89
N ARG A 306 -2.20 0.35 -20.31
CA ARG A 306 -2.78 0.41 -21.66
C ARG A 306 -3.62 1.67 -21.81
N SER A 307 -3.87 2.06 -23.05
CA SER A 307 -4.75 3.21 -23.31
C SER A 307 -6.18 2.96 -22.82
N VAL A 308 -6.79 3.99 -22.22
CA VAL A 308 -8.23 4.04 -21.93
C VAL A 308 -8.95 5.02 -22.87
N SER A 309 -8.32 6.16 -23.21
CA SER A 309 -8.91 7.23 -24.05
C SER A 309 -8.04 7.67 -25.24
N SER A 310 -6.73 7.42 -25.22
CA SER A 310 -5.81 7.74 -26.32
C SER A 310 -5.76 6.62 -27.38
N LYS A 311 -5.06 6.84 -28.50
CA LYS A 311 -4.82 5.79 -29.50
C LYS A 311 -3.79 4.74 -29.06
N SER A 312 -2.91 5.06 -28.11
CA SER A 312 -1.83 4.15 -27.70
C SER A 312 -1.27 4.48 -26.30
N GLY A 313 -1.36 3.51 -25.38
CA GLY A 313 -0.76 3.62 -24.05
C GLY A 313 0.70 3.17 -24.02
N ALA A 314 1.36 3.37 -22.88
CA ALA A 314 2.77 2.99 -22.71
C ALA A 314 2.98 1.48 -22.91
N ALA A 315 2.09 0.64 -22.36
CA ALA A 315 2.16 -0.80 -22.54
C ALA A 315 1.99 -1.20 -24.01
N ASP A 316 1.06 -0.55 -24.73
CA ASP A 316 0.76 -0.88 -26.13
C ASP A 316 1.96 -0.59 -27.05
N VAL A 317 2.67 0.53 -26.84
CA VAL A 317 3.90 0.84 -27.59
C VAL A 317 5.04 -0.10 -27.25
N LEU A 318 5.24 -0.42 -25.97
CA LEU A 318 6.31 -1.32 -25.55
C LEU A 318 6.18 -2.71 -26.17
N GLU A 319 4.96 -3.25 -26.24
CA GLU A 319 4.67 -4.50 -26.94
C GLU A 319 5.00 -4.40 -28.43
N LYS A 320 4.66 -3.29 -29.09
CA LYS A 320 4.99 -3.07 -30.51
C LYS A 320 6.47 -2.82 -30.78
N LEU A 321 7.21 -2.31 -29.80
CA LEU A 321 8.68 -2.26 -29.83
C LEU A 321 9.29 -3.66 -29.65
N GLY A 322 8.53 -4.61 -29.11
CA GLY A 322 8.92 -6.01 -28.94
C GLY A 322 9.21 -6.40 -27.50
N ALA A 323 8.91 -5.57 -26.50
CA ALA A 323 9.11 -5.92 -25.09
C ALA A 323 7.96 -6.77 -24.56
N ASN A 324 8.29 -7.73 -23.69
CA ASN A 324 7.28 -8.42 -22.88
C ASN A 324 6.91 -7.54 -21.69
N VAL A 325 5.65 -7.09 -21.64
CA VAL A 325 5.12 -6.23 -20.56
C VAL A 325 4.39 -7.01 -19.47
N SER A 326 4.18 -8.32 -19.66
CA SER A 326 3.44 -9.20 -18.75
C SER A 326 4.39 -9.92 -17.79
N LEU A 327 5.25 -9.14 -17.15
CA LEU A 327 6.24 -9.64 -16.19
C LEU A 327 5.71 -9.56 -14.76
N ASP A 328 6.10 -10.52 -13.94
CA ASP A 328 5.81 -10.49 -12.52
C ASP A 328 6.77 -9.53 -11.77
N PRO A 329 6.51 -9.24 -10.48
CA PRO A 329 7.34 -8.33 -9.69
C PRO A 329 8.82 -8.73 -9.59
N GLU A 330 9.12 -10.01 -9.40
CA GLU A 330 10.48 -10.52 -9.21
C GLU A 330 11.29 -10.42 -10.51
N GLN A 331 10.65 -10.73 -11.64
CA GLN A 331 11.22 -10.57 -12.98
C GLN A 331 11.52 -9.10 -13.27
N ASN A 332 10.58 -8.20 -12.98
CA ASN A 332 10.79 -6.75 -13.18
C ASN A 332 11.91 -6.19 -12.29
N GLU A 333 12.03 -6.65 -11.05
CA GLU A 333 13.14 -6.26 -10.16
C GLU A 333 14.49 -6.73 -10.71
N THR A 334 14.55 -7.97 -11.23
CA THR A 334 15.74 -8.51 -11.88
C THR A 334 16.13 -7.70 -13.12
N ILE A 335 15.17 -7.38 -13.98
CA ILE A 335 15.39 -6.60 -15.21
C ILE A 335 15.81 -5.16 -14.89
N LEU A 336 15.20 -4.53 -13.88
CA LEU A 336 15.59 -3.21 -13.40
C LEU A 336 17.05 -3.19 -12.94
N ASN A 337 17.43 -4.15 -12.09
CA ASN A 337 18.78 -4.21 -11.54
C ASN A 337 19.84 -4.46 -12.64
N ARG A 338 19.50 -5.26 -13.65
CA ARG A 338 20.41 -5.61 -14.75
C ARG A 338 20.54 -4.50 -15.80
N THR A 339 19.42 -3.94 -16.23
CA THR A 339 19.38 -3.04 -17.39
C THR A 339 19.27 -1.56 -17.01
N GLY A 340 18.93 -1.26 -15.76
CA GLY A 340 18.60 0.09 -15.31
C GLY A 340 17.22 0.58 -15.78
N MET A 341 16.37 -0.30 -16.30
CA MET A 341 15.03 0.03 -16.78
C MET A 341 14.06 -1.12 -16.46
N CYS A 342 12.87 -0.82 -15.95
CA CYS A 342 11.75 -1.75 -15.95
C CYS A 342 10.42 -1.05 -16.29
N PHE A 343 9.41 -1.84 -16.62
CA PHE A 343 8.05 -1.37 -16.85
C PHE A 343 7.08 -2.06 -15.90
N LEU A 344 6.49 -1.25 -15.02
CA LEU A 344 5.55 -1.71 -14.01
C LEU A 344 4.14 -1.59 -14.59
N PHE A 345 3.59 -2.69 -15.08
CA PHE A 345 2.26 -2.70 -15.69
C PHE A 345 1.16 -2.64 -14.63
N ALA A 346 0.45 -1.51 -14.53
CA ALA A 346 -0.45 -1.19 -13.42
C ALA A 346 -1.44 -2.31 -13.00
N PRO A 347 -2.07 -3.07 -13.91
CA PRO A 347 -2.98 -4.15 -13.52
C PRO A 347 -2.32 -5.29 -12.72
N VAL A 348 -1.01 -5.52 -12.90
CA VAL A 348 -0.24 -6.52 -12.13
C VAL A 348 -0.08 -6.07 -10.69
N TYR A 349 0.24 -4.80 -10.48
CA TYR A 349 0.60 -4.26 -9.16
C TYR A 349 -0.58 -3.76 -8.35
N HIS A 350 -1.67 -3.34 -9.00
CA HIS A 350 -2.84 -2.74 -8.34
C HIS A 350 -4.10 -3.59 -8.52
N SER A 351 -4.06 -4.86 -8.11
CA SER A 351 -5.16 -5.82 -8.29
C SER A 351 -6.47 -5.40 -7.60
N SER A 352 -6.41 -4.64 -6.50
CA SER A 352 -7.58 -4.02 -5.85
C SER A 352 -8.36 -3.06 -6.75
N MET A 353 -7.75 -2.56 -7.84
CA MET A 353 -8.47 -1.73 -8.81
C MET A 353 -9.63 -2.46 -9.49
N LYS A 354 -9.72 -3.80 -9.41
CA LYS A 354 -10.87 -4.57 -9.88
C LYS A 354 -12.20 -4.13 -9.26
N TYR A 355 -12.19 -3.55 -8.06
CA TYR A 355 -13.39 -3.06 -7.39
C TYR A 355 -13.83 -1.68 -7.91
N ALA A 356 -12.88 -0.78 -8.18
CA ALA A 356 -13.16 0.59 -8.64
C ALA A 356 -13.25 0.72 -10.17
N ALA A 357 -12.61 -0.16 -10.93
CA ALA A 357 -12.57 -0.09 -12.40
C ALA A 357 -13.96 -0.14 -13.07
N PRO A 358 -14.91 -1.01 -12.66
CA PRO A 358 -16.25 -1.02 -13.23
C PRO A 358 -17.00 0.29 -12.99
N VAL A 359 -16.89 0.88 -11.78
CA VAL A 359 -17.48 2.19 -11.45
C VAL A 359 -16.93 3.26 -12.38
N ARG A 360 -15.60 3.34 -12.52
CA ARG A 360 -14.94 4.34 -13.38
C ARG A 360 -15.40 4.23 -14.83
N GLN A 361 -15.51 3.01 -15.34
CA GLN A 361 -15.98 2.76 -16.70
C GLN A 361 -17.43 3.22 -16.89
N GLN A 362 -18.32 2.92 -15.94
CA GLN A 362 -19.73 3.32 -15.99
C GLN A 362 -19.93 4.83 -15.82
N MET A 363 -19.13 5.47 -14.97
CA MET A 363 -19.18 6.93 -14.78
C MET A 363 -18.74 7.69 -16.03
N GLY A 364 -17.73 7.19 -16.75
CA GLY A 364 -17.27 7.79 -18.02
C GLY A 364 -16.73 9.22 -17.88
N VAL A 365 -16.45 9.69 -16.67
CA VAL A 365 -15.93 11.03 -16.36
C VAL A 365 -14.65 10.96 -15.55
N ARG A 366 -13.87 12.04 -15.57
CA ARG A 366 -12.64 12.14 -14.78
C ARG A 366 -12.96 12.22 -13.29
N THR A 367 -12.20 11.50 -12.49
CA THR A 367 -12.29 11.46 -11.02
C THR A 367 -10.88 11.51 -10.43
N VAL A 368 -10.77 11.53 -9.10
CA VAL A 368 -9.48 11.45 -8.40
C VAL A 368 -8.58 10.30 -8.90
N PHE A 369 -9.14 9.17 -9.34
CA PHE A 369 -8.36 8.05 -9.90
C PHE A 369 -7.56 8.40 -11.16
N ASN A 370 -7.90 9.48 -11.88
CA ASN A 370 -7.12 9.95 -13.02
C ASN A 370 -5.79 10.57 -12.59
N ILE A 371 -5.69 11.09 -11.36
CA ILE A 371 -4.46 11.68 -10.82
C ILE A 371 -3.70 10.75 -9.88
N LEU A 372 -4.33 9.65 -9.41
CA LEU A 372 -3.69 8.71 -8.48
C LEU A 372 -2.70 7.74 -9.14
N GLY A 373 -2.87 7.39 -10.41
CA GLY A 373 -2.01 6.41 -11.10
C GLY A 373 -0.52 6.76 -11.06
N PRO A 374 -0.13 8.01 -11.41
CA PRO A 374 1.25 8.45 -11.28
C PRO A 374 1.76 8.52 -9.84
N LEU A 375 0.88 8.63 -8.86
CA LEU A 375 1.24 8.76 -7.44
C LEU A 375 1.44 7.40 -6.77
N SER A 376 1.15 6.28 -7.43
CA SER A 376 1.15 4.95 -6.83
C SER A 376 2.25 4.02 -7.37
N ASN A 377 3.39 4.56 -7.82
CA ASN A 377 4.47 3.77 -8.39
C ASN A 377 4.91 2.61 -7.43
N PRO A 378 4.84 1.34 -7.88
CA PRO A 378 5.17 0.16 -7.06
C PRO A 378 6.61 0.07 -6.56
N ALA A 379 7.54 0.79 -7.19
CA ALA A 379 8.95 0.83 -6.83
C ALA A 379 9.31 1.93 -5.82
N ALA A 380 8.30 2.66 -5.32
CA ALA A 380 8.48 3.79 -4.41
C ALA A 380 9.55 4.78 -4.92
N ALA A 381 9.43 5.17 -6.19
CA ALA A 381 10.38 6.06 -6.84
C ALA A 381 10.59 7.35 -6.03
N THR A 382 11.84 7.61 -5.64
CA THR A 382 12.25 8.83 -4.92
C THR A 382 12.47 10.00 -5.86
N MET A 383 12.53 9.72 -7.18
CA MET A 383 12.62 10.71 -8.23
C MET A 383 11.44 10.60 -9.18
N GLN A 384 10.87 11.73 -9.62
CA GLN A 384 9.70 11.66 -10.52
C GLN A 384 9.52 12.91 -11.39
N LEU A 385 9.34 12.72 -12.70
CA LEU A 385 8.74 13.70 -13.59
C LEU A 385 7.25 13.34 -13.76
N LEU A 386 6.39 14.20 -13.21
CA LEU A 386 4.93 14.05 -13.26
C LEU A 386 4.32 15.07 -14.21
N GLY A 387 3.79 14.59 -15.33
CA GLY A 387 2.94 15.37 -16.21
C GLY A 387 1.51 15.50 -15.70
N VAL A 388 0.92 16.69 -15.77
CA VAL A 388 -0.47 16.93 -15.38
C VAL A 388 -1.25 17.69 -16.46
N TYR A 389 -2.50 17.33 -16.69
CA TYR A 389 -3.35 17.92 -17.75
C TYR A 389 -3.94 19.30 -17.41
N ASP A 390 -3.81 19.76 -16.15
CA ASP A 390 -4.33 21.06 -15.69
C ASP A 390 -3.28 21.76 -14.83
N LYS A 391 -2.95 23.01 -15.20
CA LYS A 391 -2.00 23.88 -14.49
C LYS A 391 -2.35 24.04 -13.01
N LYS A 392 -3.63 23.98 -12.63
CA LYS A 392 -4.08 24.08 -11.24
C LYS A 392 -3.61 22.90 -10.39
N LEU A 393 -3.32 21.76 -11.01
CA LEU A 393 -2.87 20.54 -10.33
C LEU A 393 -1.35 20.48 -10.15
N VAL A 394 -0.58 21.34 -10.83
CA VAL A 394 0.89 21.31 -10.82
C VAL A 394 1.43 21.45 -9.40
N GLU A 395 1.08 22.52 -8.69
CA GLU A 395 1.57 22.74 -7.32
C GLU A 395 0.98 21.74 -6.31
N PRO A 396 -0.34 21.44 -6.29
CA PRO A 396 -0.90 20.42 -5.40
C PRO A 396 -0.23 19.05 -5.56
N LEU A 397 -0.06 18.57 -6.80
CA LEU A 397 0.53 17.25 -7.04
C LEU A 397 2.02 17.21 -6.71
N ALA A 398 2.76 18.31 -6.90
CA ALA A 398 4.14 18.41 -6.41
C ALA A 398 4.21 18.25 -4.87
N LYS A 399 3.31 18.89 -4.13
CA LYS A 399 3.25 18.74 -2.66
C LYS A 399 2.87 17.32 -2.24
N VAL A 400 1.91 16.70 -2.94
CA VAL A 400 1.54 15.30 -2.69
C VAL A 400 2.72 14.36 -2.93
N LEU A 401 3.48 14.54 -4.01
CA LEU A 401 4.70 13.75 -4.26
C LEU A 401 5.70 13.88 -3.10
N GLY A 402 5.92 15.10 -2.60
CA GLY A 402 6.77 15.35 -1.42
C GLY A 402 6.28 14.62 -0.17
N ASN A 403 4.97 14.68 0.13
CA ASN A 403 4.37 13.94 1.25
C ASN A 403 4.53 12.43 1.12
N LEU A 404 4.56 11.92 -0.11
CA LEU A 404 4.71 10.51 -0.45
C LEU A 404 6.19 10.06 -0.57
N GLY A 405 7.14 10.92 -0.18
CA GLY A 405 8.55 10.56 -0.08
C GLY A 405 9.40 10.81 -1.34
N VAL A 406 8.88 11.53 -2.35
CA VAL A 406 9.70 11.97 -3.49
C VAL A 406 10.65 13.07 -3.02
N THR A 407 11.95 12.84 -3.16
CA THR A 407 13.00 13.77 -2.75
C THR A 407 13.45 14.69 -3.89
N ARG A 408 13.39 14.22 -5.15
CA ARG A 408 13.78 15.00 -6.33
C ARG A 408 12.74 14.83 -7.43
N GLY A 409 11.82 15.76 -7.58
CA GLY A 409 10.73 15.60 -8.54
C GLY A 409 10.28 16.91 -9.19
N VAL A 410 9.49 16.80 -10.24
CA VAL A 410 8.77 17.92 -10.82
C VAL A 410 7.34 17.51 -11.16
N ALA A 411 6.40 18.42 -10.96
CA ALA A 411 5.11 18.40 -11.65
C ALA A 411 5.14 19.42 -12.78
N VAL A 412 4.67 19.06 -13.97
CA VAL A 412 4.72 19.90 -15.18
C VAL A 412 3.39 19.94 -15.92
N CYS A 413 3.07 21.09 -16.51
CA CYS A 413 1.93 21.25 -17.41
C CYS A 413 2.28 22.23 -18.54
N GLY A 414 2.18 21.76 -19.78
CA GLY A 414 2.37 22.58 -20.97
C GLY A 414 1.31 23.68 -21.09
N ALA A 415 1.65 24.80 -21.73
CA ALA A 415 0.71 25.90 -21.95
C ALA A 415 -0.49 25.51 -22.82
N ASP A 416 -0.32 24.45 -23.61
CA ASP A 416 -1.31 23.77 -24.44
C ASP A 416 -2.17 22.73 -23.69
N GLY A 417 -1.95 22.55 -22.38
CA GLY A 417 -2.67 21.56 -21.57
C GLY A 417 -2.10 20.14 -21.65
N LEU A 418 -0.96 19.98 -22.33
CA LEU A 418 -0.25 18.71 -22.47
C LEU A 418 0.36 18.32 -21.11
N ASP A 419 0.21 17.05 -20.74
CA ASP A 419 0.79 16.49 -19.52
C ASP A 419 2.25 16.03 -19.71
N GLU A 420 3.06 16.88 -20.34
CA GLU A 420 4.51 16.74 -20.52
C GLU A 420 5.12 18.16 -20.61
N ILE A 421 6.45 18.26 -20.61
CA ILE A 421 7.12 19.49 -21.04
C ILE A 421 6.89 19.67 -22.55
N THR A 422 6.28 20.79 -22.95
CA THR A 422 5.83 21.01 -24.33
C THR A 422 6.81 21.80 -25.18
N LEU A 423 6.73 21.63 -26.50
CA LEU A 423 7.36 22.51 -27.49
C LEU A 423 6.43 23.59 -28.03
N THR A 424 5.14 23.58 -27.71
CA THR A 424 4.19 24.53 -28.33
C THR A 424 4.26 25.92 -27.69
N GLY A 425 4.76 26.00 -26.46
CA GLY A 425 4.84 27.23 -25.68
C GLY A 425 5.55 27.01 -24.36
N GLU A 426 5.18 27.80 -23.36
CA GLU A 426 5.73 27.70 -22.02
C GLU A 426 5.25 26.45 -21.28
N THR A 427 6.07 25.91 -20.38
CA THR A 427 5.69 24.85 -19.45
C THR A 427 5.76 25.38 -18.03
N LEU A 428 4.67 25.26 -17.27
CA LEU A 428 4.67 25.52 -15.84
C LEU A 428 5.32 24.33 -15.14
N VAL A 429 6.32 24.59 -14.31
CA VAL A 429 7.06 23.59 -13.55
C VAL A 429 6.92 23.89 -12.07
N CYS A 430 6.64 22.88 -11.26
CA CYS A 430 6.78 22.93 -9.83
C CYS A 430 7.74 21.83 -9.38
N GLU A 431 8.93 22.25 -8.98
CA GLU A 431 10.05 21.38 -8.62
C GLU A 431 10.09 21.12 -7.12
N ILE A 432 10.44 19.88 -6.77
CA ILE A 432 10.65 19.37 -5.42
C ILE A 432 12.14 19.02 -5.29
N ARG A 433 12.82 19.64 -4.32
CA ARG A 433 14.20 19.30 -3.95
C ARG A 433 14.29 19.18 -2.44
N PHE A 434 14.42 17.94 -1.96
CA PHE A 434 14.62 17.59 -0.55
C PHE A 434 13.61 18.28 0.40
N GLY A 435 12.33 18.29 0.01
CA GLY A 435 11.24 18.90 0.77
C GLY A 435 10.98 20.37 0.46
N GLU A 436 11.87 21.06 -0.25
CA GLU A 436 11.62 22.41 -0.76
C GLU A 436 10.86 22.35 -2.09
N VAL A 437 9.88 23.24 -2.24
CA VAL A 437 9.04 23.34 -3.46
C VAL A 437 9.24 24.69 -4.10
N LYS A 438 9.54 24.71 -5.41
CA LYS A 438 9.75 25.94 -6.18
C LYS A 438 9.04 25.88 -7.53
N SER A 439 8.22 26.89 -7.82
CA SER A 439 7.54 27.02 -9.10
C SER A 439 8.24 28.01 -10.03
N TYR A 440 8.32 27.67 -11.30
CA TYR A 440 8.87 28.52 -12.36
C TYR A 440 8.33 28.09 -13.72
N THR A 441 8.72 28.81 -14.77
CA THR A 441 8.31 28.54 -16.13
C THR A 441 9.53 28.34 -17.01
N ILE A 442 9.46 27.34 -17.89
CA ILE A 442 10.47 27.10 -18.92
C ILE A 442 9.86 27.22 -20.32
N SER A 443 10.68 27.55 -21.30
CA SER A 443 10.27 27.69 -22.71
C SER A 443 11.27 27.01 -23.64
N PRO A 444 10.84 26.46 -24.79
CA PRO A 444 11.74 25.80 -25.75
C PRO A 444 12.96 26.65 -26.15
N GLU A 445 12.77 27.97 -26.27
CA GLU A 445 13.81 28.90 -26.70
C GLU A 445 15.01 28.95 -25.73
N GLN A 446 14.79 28.68 -24.44
CA GLN A 446 15.86 28.64 -23.43
C GLN A 446 16.87 27.53 -23.70
N PHE A 447 16.49 26.52 -24.48
CA PHE A 447 17.30 25.37 -24.83
C PHE A 447 17.68 25.34 -26.32
N GLY A 448 17.55 26.48 -27.00
CA GLY A 448 17.87 26.61 -28.43
C GLY A 448 16.87 25.93 -29.38
N MET A 449 15.70 25.52 -28.87
CA MET A 449 14.65 24.85 -29.66
C MET A 449 13.62 25.85 -30.18
N LYS A 450 12.97 25.50 -31.28
CA LYS A 450 11.89 26.31 -31.87
C LYS A 450 10.54 25.77 -31.45
N ARG A 451 9.58 26.68 -31.21
CA ARG A 451 8.19 26.28 -31.02
C ARG A 451 7.62 25.61 -32.26
N CYS A 452 6.73 24.66 -32.03
CA CYS A 452 5.96 24.00 -33.08
C CYS A 452 4.46 24.03 -32.78
N GLY A 453 3.62 23.76 -33.78
CA GLY A 453 2.21 23.46 -33.52
C GLY A 453 2.06 22.10 -32.83
N LEU A 454 0.97 21.90 -32.08
CA LEU A 454 0.68 20.62 -31.42
C LEU A 454 0.63 19.47 -32.44
N SER A 455 0.17 19.72 -33.67
CA SER A 455 0.15 18.76 -34.78
C SER A 455 1.50 18.13 -35.08
N CYS A 456 2.61 18.78 -34.75
CA CYS A 456 3.96 18.24 -34.93
C CYS A 456 4.30 17.14 -33.91
N LEU A 457 3.59 17.12 -32.77
CA LEU A 457 3.79 16.18 -31.66
C LEU A 457 2.76 15.04 -31.68
N VAL A 458 1.78 15.10 -32.57
CA VAL A 458 0.74 14.07 -32.70
C VAL A 458 1.36 12.72 -33.08
N GLY A 459 0.88 11.69 -32.39
CA GLY A 459 1.17 10.29 -32.64
C GLY A 459 0.05 9.60 -33.42
N GLY A 460 0.17 8.29 -33.53
CA GLY A 460 -0.77 7.44 -34.25
C GLY A 460 -1.25 6.26 -33.41
N ASP A 461 -1.44 5.14 -34.10
CA ASP A 461 -1.68 3.86 -33.46
C ASP A 461 -0.40 3.33 -32.75
N PRO A 462 -0.49 2.23 -31.97
CA PRO A 462 0.68 1.69 -31.30
C PRO A 462 1.86 1.33 -32.22
N GLN A 463 1.59 0.96 -33.47
CA GLN A 463 2.64 0.62 -34.44
C GLN A 463 3.37 1.88 -34.94
N GLU A 464 2.63 2.95 -35.20
CA GLU A 464 3.17 4.25 -35.55
C GLU A 464 3.99 4.86 -34.42
N ASN A 465 3.47 4.83 -33.18
CA ASN A 465 4.20 5.36 -32.02
C ASN A 465 5.48 4.54 -31.71
N ALA A 466 5.47 3.23 -31.94
CA ALA A 466 6.68 2.40 -31.86
C ALA A 466 7.72 2.81 -32.92
N ARG A 467 7.30 3.08 -34.17
CA ARG A 467 8.20 3.59 -35.21
C ARG A 467 8.80 4.95 -34.85
N ILE A 468 7.96 5.90 -34.41
CA ILE A 468 8.40 7.22 -33.94
C ILE A 468 9.43 7.07 -32.81
N THR A 469 9.14 6.24 -31.82
CA THR A 469 10.06 5.99 -30.69
C THR A 469 11.40 5.46 -31.18
N ARG A 470 11.39 4.46 -32.07
CA ARG A 470 12.60 3.88 -32.64
C ARG A 470 13.40 4.88 -33.48
N ASP A 471 12.72 5.65 -34.33
CA ASP A 471 13.36 6.67 -35.18
C ASP A 471 14.01 7.78 -34.33
N ILE A 472 13.41 8.16 -33.21
CA ILE A 472 14.01 9.10 -32.24
C ILE A 472 15.24 8.49 -31.57
N LEU A 473 15.11 7.29 -30.98
CA LEU A 473 16.20 6.68 -30.19
C LEU A 473 17.42 6.30 -31.04
N GLU A 474 17.21 5.98 -32.31
CA GLU A 474 18.28 5.70 -33.30
C GLU A 474 18.83 6.99 -33.95
N GLY A 475 18.32 8.17 -33.58
CA GLY A 475 18.78 9.46 -34.10
C GLY A 475 18.40 9.73 -35.56
N ARG A 476 17.41 9.03 -36.11
CA ARG A 476 16.87 9.24 -37.46
C ARG A 476 15.92 10.44 -37.50
N GLU A 477 15.10 10.61 -36.46
CA GLU A 477 14.26 11.81 -36.28
C GLU A 477 15.11 13.00 -35.81
N ARG A 478 14.94 14.16 -36.44
CA ARG A 478 15.73 15.39 -36.19
C ARG A 478 14.86 16.64 -36.01
N GLY A 479 13.54 16.48 -35.96
CA GLY A 479 12.55 17.54 -35.81
C GLY A 479 11.86 17.56 -34.43
N PRO A 480 10.68 18.20 -34.33
CA PRO A 480 10.03 18.49 -33.05
C PRO A 480 9.76 17.29 -32.14
N LYS A 481 9.50 16.10 -32.72
CA LYS A 481 9.29 14.88 -31.93
C LYS A 481 10.54 14.45 -31.16
N ARG A 482 11.73 14.69 -31.71
CA ARG A 482 12.98 14.50 -30.96
C ARG A 482 13.13 15.58 -29.90
N ASP A 483 12.95 16.84 -30.28
CA ASP A 483 13.20 17.99 -29.39
C ASP A 483 12.34 17.93 -28.11
N VAL A 484 11.08 17.48 -28.20
CA VAL A 484 10.22 17.33 -27.01
C VAL A 484 10.71 16.21 -26.08
N VAL A 485 11.30 15.14 -26.63
CA VAL A 485 11.95 14.09 -25.83
C VAL A 485 13.20 14.62 -25.15
N LEU A 486 13.99 15.47 -25.82
CA LEU A 486 15.17 16.09 -25.22
C LEU A 486 14.82 16.94 -24.00
N LEU A 487 13.69 17.66 -24.03
CA LEU A 487 13.24 18.45 -22.87
C LEU A 487 12.82 17.56 -21.69
N ASN A 488 11.97 16.55 -21.93
CA ASN A 488 11.47 15.68 -20.88
C ASN A 488 12.58 14.77 -20.31
N ALA A 489 13.40 14.17 -21.17
CA ALA A 489 14.57 13.42 -20.76
C ALA A 489 15.61 14.32 -20.07
N GLY A 490 15.86 15.53 -20.58
CA GLY A 490 16.80 16.48 -19.99
C GLY A 490 16.41 16.90 -18.58
N MET A 491 15.14 17.18 -18.33
CA MET A 491 14.61 17.43 -16.98
C MET A 491 14.81 16.22 -16.07
N SER A 492 14.58 15.02 -16.57
CA SER A 492 14.74 13.79 -15.80
C SER A 492 16.22 13.47 -15.49
N LEU A 493 17.14 13.77 -16.43
CA LEU A 493 18.58 13.70 -16.22
C LEU A 493 19.05 14.73 -15.17
N TYR A 494 18.55 15.96 -15.26
CA TYR A 494 18.76 17.00 -14.24
C TYR A 494 18.22 16.60 -12.86
N LEU A 495 17.11 15.85 -12.82
CA LEU A 495 16.57 15.33 -11.58
C LEU A 495 17.41 14.21 -10.98
N GLY A 496 18.10 13.39 -11.79
CA GLY A 496 18.85 12.23 -11.30
C GLY A 496 20.37 12.43 -11.19
N ILE A 497 20.96 13.39 -11.89
CA ILE A 497 22.41 13.70 -11.84
C ILE A 497 22.62 14.96 -11.00
N ASP A 498 23.46 14.85 -9.97
CA ASP A 498 23.79 16.00 -9.13
C ASP A 498 24.75 16.98 -9.83
N GLY A 499 24.58 18.27 -9.53
CA GLY A 499 25.51 19.31 -9.93
C GLY A 499 25.42 19.78 -11.39
N ILE A 500 24.48 19.25 -12.17
CA ILE A 500 24.23 19.71 -13.54
C ILE A 500 23.07 20.71 -13.60
N THR A 501 23.06 21.54 -14.63
CA THR A 501 21.95 22.42 -15.00
C THR A 501 20.95 21.69 -15.90
N LEU A 502 19.74 22.24 -16.03
CA LEU A 502 18.74 21.71 -16.95
C LEU A 502 19.22 21.77 -18.42
N GLU A 503 19.94 22.83 -18.80
CA GLU A 503 20.53 22.96 -20.14
C GLU A 503 21.54 21.85 -20.43
N GLU A 504 22.41 21.53 -19.47
CA GLU A 504 23.35 20.40 -19.57
C GLU A 504 22.60 19.06 -19.66
N GLY A 505 21.51 18.90 -18.91
CA GLY A 505 20.65 17.71 -19.01
C GLY A 505 20.05 17.54 -20.41
N VAL A 506 19.50 18.61 -20.99
CA VAL A 506 18.93 18.60 -22.36
C VAL A 506 20.01 18.29 -23.40
N LYS A 507 21.19 18.88 -23.27
CA LYS A 507 22.33 18.59 -24.15
C LYS A 507 22.76 17.13 -24.06
N MET A 508 22.88 16.60 -22.84
CA MET A 508 23.23 15.21 -22.59
C MET A 508 22.21 14.23 -23.19
N ALA A 509 20.91 14.53 -23.09
CA ALA A 509 19.87 13.74 -23.76
C ALA A 509 20.11 13.66 -25.28
N GLY A 510 20.54 14.77 -25.90
CA GLY A 510 20.89 14.83 -27.32
C GLY A 510 22.08 13.92 -27.66
N GLU A 511 23.14 13.98 -26.86
CA GLU A 511 24.35 13.16 -27.01
C GLU A 511 24.07 11.65 -26.81
N LEU A 512 23.19 11.29 -25.88
CA LEU A 512 22.79 9.89 -25.63
C LEU A 512 22.03 9.27 -26.81
N ILE A 513 21.18 10.08 -27.46
CA ILE A 513 20.51 9.67 -28.70
C ILE A 513 21.53 9.58 -29.85
N ASP A 514 22.34 10.62 -30.05
CA ASP A 514 23.26 10.70 -31.20
C ASP A 514 24.39 9.67 -31.16
N SER A 515 24.80 9.23 -29.96
CA SER A 515 25.78 8.16 -29.78
C SER A 515 25.18 6.75 -29.96
N GLY A 516 23.87 6.61 -30.15
CA GLY A 516 23.17 5.33 -30.24
C GLY A 516 22.99 4.60 -28.92
N LYS A 517 23.40 5.19 -27.78
CA LYS A 517 23.24 4.59 -26.45
C LYS A 517 21.77 4.42 -26.06
N ALA A 518 20.92 5.37 -26.43
CA ALA A 518 19.48 5.29 -26.17
C ALA A 518 18.82 4.12 -26.92
N ALA A 519 19.17 3.92 -28.21
CA ALA A 519 18.73 2.75 -28.97
C ALA A 519 19.26 1.43 -28.39
N ALA A 520 20.54 1.38 -28.00
CA ALA A 520 21.13 0.20 -27.37
C ALA A 520 20.42 -0.16 -26.06
N LYS A 521 20.00 0.83 -25.27
CA LYS A 521 19.24 0.61 -24.02
C LYS A 521 17.86 0.01 -24.28
N LEU A 522 17.17 0.45 -25.33
CA LEU A 522 15.90 -0.15 -25.75
C LEU A 522 16.09 -1.63 -26.10
N GLU A 523 17.09 -1.96 -26.92
CA GLU A 523 17.34 -3.35 -27.33
C GLU A 523 17.79 -4.24 -26.16
N GLU A 524 18.59 -3.70 -25.23
CA GLU A 524 18.96 -4.38 -23.99
C GLU A 524 17.72 -4.72 -23.14
N PHE A 525 16.83 -3.75 -22.95
CA PHE A 525 15.57 -3.93 -22.21
C PHE A 525 14.67 -4.97 -22.90
N ILE A 526 14.46 -4.85 -24.22
CA ILE A 526 13.66 -5.81 -25.00
C ILE A 526 14.21 -7.22 -24.82
N LYS A 527 15.50 -7.41 -25.06
CA LYS A 527 16.15 -8.72 -24.92
C LYS A 527 15.95 -9.29 -23.51
N ALA A 528 16.09 -8.46 -22.49
CA ALA A 528 15.89 -8.87 -21.10
C ALA A 528 14.46 -9.32 -20.80
N THR A 529 13.47 -8.58 -21.28
CA THR A 529 12.06 -8.95 -21.07
C THR A 529 11.67 -10.24 -21.78
N LYS A 530 12.27 -10.52 -22.95
CA LYS A 530 12.00 -11.73 -23.74
C LYS A 530 12.59 -13.01 -23.16
N GLU A 531 13.57 -12.93 -22.27
CA GLU A 531 14.09 -14.12 -21.58
C GLU A 531 13.02 -14.82 -20.73
N TYR A 532 11.91 -14.13 -20.44
CA TYR A 532 10.76 -14.62 -19.69
C TYR A 532 9.51 -14.85 -20.56
N GLU A 533 9.64 -14.79 -21.89
CA GLU A 533 8.59 -15.31 -22.79
C GLU A 533 8.64 -16.85 -22.77
N VAL A 534 7.56 -17.48 -22.31
CA VAL A 534 7.38 -18.95 -22.32
C VAL A 534 6.95 -19.43 -23.71
#